data_AF-A0A4Q3KZ47-F1
#
_entry.id   AF-A0A4Q3KZ47-F1
#
_cell.length_a   1.000
_cell.length_b   1.000
_cell.length_c   1.000
_cell.angle_alpha   90.00
_cell.angle_beta   90.00
_cell.angle_gamma   90.00
#
_symmetry.space_group_name_H-M   'P 1'
#
loop_
_entity.id
_entity.type
_entity.pdbx_description
1 polymer ?
#
loop_
_entity_poly.entity_id
_entity_poly.type
_entity_poly.pdbx_seq_one_letter_code
_entity_poly.pdbx_strand_id
1 'polypeptide(L)'
;PGLIQTSLTRALTAEGPMAQASAAMHPLGRFGRPQDIASAVAFLLDPAHSFITGQTWGVDGGMSRARPQVSSAARAKGGEVTNIR
;
A
#
# COMPACT_ATOMS: atom_id res chain seq x y z
N PRO A 1 8.18 2.29 -1.64
CA PRO A 1 7.38 1.09 -1.98
C PRO A 1 6.50 0.71 -0.79
N GLY A 2 5.40 -0.01 -1.02
CA GLY A 2 4.53 -0.53 0.04
C GLY A 2 5.08 -1.81 0.68
N LEU A 3 4.27 -2.47 1.52
CA LEU A 3 4.66 -3.78 2.08
C LEU A 3 4.60 -4.85 0.98
N ILE A 4 5.73 -5.51 0.72
CA ILE A 4 5.90 -6.47 -0.38
C ILE A 4 6.07 -7.87 0.18
N GLN A 5 5.32 -8.84 -0.34
CA GLN A 5 5.40 -10.26 0.04
C GLN A 5 6.75 -10.87 -0.35
N THR A 6 7.69 -10.84 0.59
CA THR A 6 9.02 -11.44 0.48
C THR A 6 9.26 -12.38 1.66
N SER A 7 10.36 -13.13 1.65
CA SER A 7 10.77 -13.94 2.80
C SER A 7 10.95 -13.09 4.07
N LEU A 8 11.47 -11.86 3.94
CA LEU A 8 11.70 -10.94 5.06
C LEU A 8 10.39 -10.49 5.72
N THR A 9 9.36 -10.21 4.94
CA THR A 9 8.08 -9.66 5.44
C THR A 9 7.05 -10.73 5.74
N ARG A 10 7.38 -12.02 5.57
CA ARG A 10 6.42 -13.13 5.62
C ARG A 10 5.60 -13.12 6.91
N ALA A 11 6.22 -12.85 8.05
CA ALA A 11 5.54 -12.79 9.34
C ALA A 11 4.45 -11.70 9.41
N LEU A 12 4.61 -10.61 8.65
CA LEU A 12 3.67 -9.49 8.60
C LEU A 12 2.58 -9.68 7.54
N THR A 13 2.87 -10.46 6.50
CA THR A 13 1.95 -10.70 5.38
C THR A 13 1.29 -12.08 5.42
N ALA A 14 1.56 -12.86 6.48
CA ALA A 14 0.91 -14.14 6.72
C ALA A 14 -0.58 -13.94 7.01
N GLU A 15 -1.42 -14.90 6.60
CA GLU A 15 -2.86 -14.80 6.75
C GLU A 15 -3.32 -14.52 8.19
N GLY A 16 -4.42 -13.79 8.32
CA GLY A 16 -5.03 -13.46 9.59
C GLY A 16 -5.71 -12.10 9.58
N PRO A 17 -6.51 -11.78 10.62
CA PRO A 17 -7.27 -10.53 10.66
C PRO A 17 -6.41 -9.28 10.54
N MET A 18 -5.22 -9.29 11.16
CA MET A 18 -4.30 -8.14 11.14
C MET A 18 -3.66 -7.93 9.76
N ALA A 19 -3.28 -9.00 9.08
CA ALA A 19 -2.76 -8.94 7.72
C ALA A 19 -3.86 -8.51 6.73
N GLN A 20 -5.09 -8.98 6.89
CA GLN A 20 -6.23 -8.54 6.08
C GLN A 20 -6.52 -7.05 6.27
N ALA A 21 -6.52 -6.57 7.53
CA ALA A 21 -6.68 -5.14 7.83
C ALA A 21 -5.56 -4.30 7.21
N SER A 22 -4.30 -4.76 7.29
CA SER A 22 -3.15 -4.09 6.69
C SER A 22 -3.21 -4.08 5.15
N ALA A 23 -3.63 -5.19 4.53
CA ALA A 23 -3.86 -5.26 3.09
C ALA A 23 -4.95 -4.26 2.65
N ALA A 24 -6.04 -4.14 3.41
CA ALA A 24 -7.13 -3.19 3.13
C ALA A 24 -6.73 -1.71 3.26
N MET A 25 -5.59 -1.40 3.90
CA MET A 25 -5.04 -0.04 3.91
C MET A 25 -4.49 0.39 2.54
N HIS A 26 -4.15 -0.58 1.69
CA HIS A 26 -3.80 -0.32 0.30
C HIS A 26 -5.13 -0.19 -0.48
N PRO A 27 -5.36 0.87 -1.28
CA PRO A 27 -6.51 0.97 -2.16
C PRO A 27 -6.73 -0.24 -3.09
N LEU A 28 -5.65 -0.90 -3.51
CA LEU A 28 -5.74 -2.17 -4.27
C LEU A 28 -6.15 -3.39 -3.42
N GLY A 29 -6.35 -3.23 -2.11
CA GLY A 29 -6.80 -4.28 -1.20
C GLY A 29 -5.82 -5.43 -0.98
N ARG A 30 -4.55 -5.27 -1.38
CA ARG A 30 -3.53 -6.31 -1.33
C ARG A 30 -2.15 -5.75 -1.02
N PHE A 31 -1.30 -6.61 -0.46
CA PHE A 31 0.14 -6.37 -0.44
C PHE A 31 0.73 -6.41 -1.86
N GLY A 32 1.87 -5.74 -2.02
CA GLY A 32 2.65 -5.85 -3.25
C GLY A 32 3.35 -7.21 -3.34
N ARG A 33 3.70 -7.59 -4.56
CA ARG A 33 4.55 -8.75 -4.87
C ARG A 33 5.89 -8.25 -5.40
N PRO A 34 6.98 -9.04 -5.33
CA PRO A 34 8.27 -8.65 -5.88
C PRO A 34 8.18 -8.19 -7.35
N GLN A 35 7.29 -8.80 -8.13
CA GLN A 35 7.05 -8.46 -9.53
C GLN A 35 6.48 -7.05 -9.72
N ASP A 36 5.67 -6.54 -8.78
CA ASP A 36 5.13 -5.18 -8.87
C ASP A 36 6.28 -4.13 -8.80
N ILE A 37 7.33 -4.41 -8.01
CA ILE A 37 8.54 -3.57 -7.94
C ILE A 37 9.41 -3.79 -9.18
N ALA A 38 9.63 -5.05 -9.57
CA ALA A 38 10.47 -5.38 -10.72
C ALA A 38 9.95 -4.74 -12.02
N SER A 39 8.63 -4.73 -12.25
CA SER A 39 8.04 -4.07 -13.41
C SER A 39 8.27 -2.56 -13.42
N ALA A 40 8.17 -1.89 -12.26
CA ALA A 40 8.45 -0.45 -12.17
C ALA A 40 9.94 -0.15 -12.43
N VAL A 41 10.84 -0.98 -11.92
CA VAL A 41 12.29 -0.87 -12.19
C VAL A 41 12.58 -1.12 -13.67
N ALA A 42 11.99 -2.15 -14.27
CA ALA A 42 12.18 -2.46 -15.69
C ALA A 42 11.75 -1.29 -16.59
N PHE A 43 10.62 -0.64 -16.27
CA PHE A 43 10.20 0.59 -16.93
C PHE A 43 11.28 1.69 -16.79
N LEU A 44 11.75 1.98 -15.57
CA LEU A 44 12.72 3.05 -15.35
C LEU A 44 14.09 2.79 -15.99
N LEU A 45 14.45 1.52 -16.22
CA LEU A 45 15.69 1.14 -16.87
C LEU A 45 15.59 1.11 -18.40
N ASP A 46 14.40 1.24 -18.97
CA ASP A 46 14.22 1.27 -20.42
C ASP A 46 14.84 2.55 -21.01
N PRO A 47 15.80 2.46 -21.96
CA PRO A 47 16.39 3.62 -22.62
C PRO A 47 15.38 4.54 -23.32
N ALA A 48 14.21 4.02 -23.72
CA ALA A 48 13.12 4.81 -24.29
C ALA A 48 12.53 5.84 -23.30
N HIS A 49 12.84 5.74 -22.01
CA HIS A 49 12.32 6.59 -20.94
C HIS A 49 13.39 7.54 -20.36
N SER A 50 14.43 7.85 -21.15
CA SER A 50 15.62 8.62 -20.74
C SER A 50 15.39 10.07 -20.25
N PHE A 51 14.20 10.65 -20.47
CA PHE A 51 13.86 11.99 -19.98
C PHE A 51 13.25 11.99 -18.56
N ILE A 52 12.95 10.82 -18.00
CA ILE A 52 12.38 10.69 -16.65
C ILE A 52 13.52 10.72 -15.63
N THR A 53 13.63 11.80 -14.87
CA THR A 53 14.63 11.96 -13.80
C THR A 53 14.10 12.79 -12.64
N GLY A 54 14.74 12.69 -11.46
CA GLY A 54 14.41 13.46 -10.26
C GLY A 54 13.06 13.14 -9.61
N GLN A 55 12.44 12.00 -9.96
CA GLN A 55 11.11 11.62 -9.47
C GLN A 55 11.18 10.58 -8.36
N THR A 56 10.26 10.67 -7.40
CA THR A 56 10.04 9.65 -6.36
C THR A 56 8.71 8.96 -6.60
N TRP A 57 8.73 7.67 -6.93
CA TRP A 57 7.55 6.92 -7.33
C TRP A 57 7.00 6.06 -6.18
N GLY A 58 5.71 6.23 -5.89
CA GLY A 58 4.98 5.36 -4.97
C GLY A 58 4.58 4.06 -5.66
N VAL A 59 5.27 2.97 -5.33
CA VAL A 59 4.90 1.61 -5.77
C VAL A 59 4.37 0.84 -4.56
N ASP A 60 3.12 1.12 -4.19
CA ASP A 60 2.56 0.74 -2.89
C ASP A 60 1.05 0.48 -2.92
N GLY A 61 0.50 0.14 -4.09
CA GLY A 61 -0.93 -0.08 -4.26
C GLY A 61 -1.81 1.12 -3.90
N GLY A 62 -1.22 2.33 -3.86
CA GLY A 62 -1.90 3.60 -3.58
C GLY A 62 -1.88 4.04 -2.11
N MET A 63 -1.25 3.28 -1.22
CA MET A 63 -1.29 3.52 0.23
C MET A 63 -0.81 4.94 0.63
N SER A 64 0.26 5.45 0.02
CA SER A 64 0.85 6.73 0.43
C SER A 64 0.06 7.96 -0.03
N ARG A 65 -0.87 7.81 -0.99
CA ARG A 65 -1.55 8.95 -1.63
C ARG A 65 -3.06 8.92 -1.54
N ALA A 66 -3.67 7.74 -1.50
CA ALA A 66 -5.11 7.62 -1.33
C ALA A 66 -5.43 7.43 0.15
N ARG A 67 -6.41 8.19 0.64
CA ARG A 67 -6.97 7.97 1.97
C ARG A 67 -7.52 6.54 2.03
N PRO A 68 -7.05 5.71 2.97
CA PRO A 68 -7.61 4.38 3.18
C PRO A 68 -9.12 4.51 3.33
N GLN A 69 -9.87 3.81 2.48
CA GLN A 69 -11.32 3.75 2.58
C GLN A 69 -11.62 2.85 3.78
N VAL A 70 -11.74 3.45 4.97
CA VAL A 70 -12.21 2.71 6.14
C VAL A 70 -13.66 2.34 5.86
N SER A 71 -13.93 1.05 5.64
CA SER A 71 -15.28 0.51 5.44
C SER A 71 -16.26 1.14 6.44
N SER A 72 -17.45 1.52 5.96
CA SER A 72 -18.51 2.12 6.78
C SER A 72 -18.86 1.28 8.01
N ALA A 73 -18.68 -0.04 7.94
CA ALA A 73 -18.86 -0.96 9.06
C ALA A 73 -17.84 -0.77 10.20
N ALA A 74 -16.63 -0.31 9.89
CA ALA A 74 -15.60 0.00 10.90
C ALA A 74 -15.78 1.40 11.49
N ARG A 75 -16.32 2.37 10.73
CA ARG A 75 -16.71 3.69 11.27
C ARG A 75 -17.86 3.59 12.28
N ALA A 76 -18.80 2.67 12.09
CA ALA A 76 -19.94 2.49 12.98
C ALA A 76 -19.56 1.98 14.39
N LYS A 77 -18.32 1.51 14.60
CA LYS A 77 -17.83 1.00 15.89
C LYS A 77 -16.92 1.99 16.66
N GLY A 78 -16.58 3.14 16.08
CA GLY A 78 -15.77 4.18 16.72
C GLY A 78 -16.65 5.27 17.32
N GLY A 79 -16.95 5.15 18.61
CA GLY A 79 -17.81 6.07 19.36
C GLY A 79 -17.33 7.53 19.35
N GLU A 80 -18.33 8.40 19.41
CA GLU A 80 -18.38 9.80 19.82
C GLU A 80 -17.06 10.42 20.33
N VAL A 81 -16.47 11.29 19.50
CA VAL A 81 -15.42 12.22 19.94
C VAL A 81 -16.14 13.47 20.43
N THR A 82 -16.39 13.56 21.74
CA THR A 82 -16.91 14.77 22.38
C THR A 82 -15.91 15.90 22.18
N ASN A 83 -16.25 16.87 21.34
CA ASN A 83 -15.57 18.14 21.24
C ASN A 83 -15.73 18.91 22.56
N ILE A 84 -14.69 18.94 23.39
CA ILE A 84 -14.58 19.92 24.46
C ILE A 84 -14.01 21.19 23.81
N ARG A 85 -14.80 22.26 23.89
CA ARG A 85 -14.46 23.62 23.45
C ARG A 85 -13.37 24.22 24.33
#